data_AF-A0A382Z042-F1
#
_entry.id   AF-A0A382Z042-F1
#
_cell.length_a   1.000
_cell.length_b   1.000
_cell.length_c   1.000
_cell.angle_alpha   90.00
_cell.angle_beta   90.00
_cell.angle_gamma   90.00
#
_symmetry.space_group_name_H-M   'P 1'
#
loop_
_entity.id
_entity.type
_entity.pdbx_description
1 polymer ?
#
loop_
_entity_poly.entity_id
_entity_poly.type
_entity_poly.pdbx_seq_one_letter_code
_entity_poly.pdbx_strand_id
1 'polypeptide(L)'
;MIKEAFGAGLMDIGENYVEDFSDKYQQYHPEGLNYHFIGRLPTKKVIKVVGKARLIHSVGSIKLAKKIDFVASEEDICQDILIQV
;
A
#
# COMPACT_ATOMS: atom_id res chain seq x y z
N MET A 1 10.26 0.44 16.43
CA MET A 1 9.39 -0.69 16.07
C MET A 1 9.59 -1.19 14.64
N ILE A 2 9.24 -0.46 13.56
CA ILE A 2 9.45 -0.99 12.18
C ILE A 2 10.93 -1.30 11.90
N LYS A 3 11.85 -0.39 12.26
CA LYS A 3 13.29 -0.60 12.09
C LYS A 3 13.82 -1.83 12.83
N GLU A 4 13.33 -2.07 14.05
CA GLU A 4 13.72 -3.22 14.88
C GLU A 4 13.15 -4.52 14.31
N ALA A 5 11.89 -4.50 13.89
CA ALA A 5 11.24 -5.62 13.22
C ALA A 5 11.98 -6.01 11.92
N PHE A 6 12.32 -5.03 11.09
CA PHE A 6 13.11 -5.25 9.88
C PHE A 6 14.51 -5.77 10.19
N GLY A 7 15.18 -5.21 11.20
CA GLY A 7 16.48 -5.72 11.69
C GLY A 7 16.42 -7.16 12.23
N ALA A 8 15.24 -7.62 12.66
CA ALA A 8 14.98 -9.00 13.06
C ALA A 8 14.56 -9.92 11.89
N GLY A 9 14.51 -9.41 10.66
CA GLY A 9 14.21 -10.17 9.44
C GLY A 9 12.77 -10.09 8.93
N LEU A 10 11.90 -9.28 9.54
CA LEU A 10 10.55 -9.04 9.02
C LEU A 10 10.59 -8.13 7.80
N MET A 11 10.19 -8.63 6.64
CA MET A 11 10.21 -7.87 5.38
C MET A 11 8.86 -7.25 5.01
N ASP A 12 7.74 -7.79 5.52
CA ASP A 12 6.40 -7.33 5.14
C ASP A 12 5.69 -6.69 6.33
N ILE A 13 5.19 -5.46 6.14
CA ILE A 13 4.44 -4.71 7.15
C ILE A 13 3.11 -4.20 6.60
N GLY A 14 2.04 -4.34 7.38
CA GLY A 14 0.70 -3.92 7.00
C GLY A 14 0.25 -2.68 7.74
N GLU A 15 -0.29 -1.70 7.01
CA GLU A 15 -0.87 -0.48 7.59
C GLU A 15 -2.37 -0.35 7.26
N ASN A 16 -3.13 0.12 8.26
CA ASN A 16 -4.59 0.25 8.18
C ASN A 16 -5.06 1.67 7.81
N TYR A 17 -4.24 2.68 8.10
CA TYR A 17 -4.58 4.09 7.87
C TYR A 17 -3.64 4.67 6.81
N VAL A 18 -4.20 5.45 5.87
CA VAL A 18 -3.41 6.01 4.77
C VAL A 18 -2.38 7.02 5.27
N GLU A 19 -2.74 7.79 6.29
CA GLU A 19 -1.86 8.73 6.98
C GLU A 19 -0.65 7.99 7.55
N ASP A 20 -0.87 7.00 8.43
CA ASP A 20 0.21 6.19 9.02
C ASP A 20 1.08 5.53 7.96
N PHE A 21 0.46 4.93 6.93
CA PHE A 21 1.19 4.34 5.79
C PHE A 21 2.12 5.36 5.14
N SER A 22 1.60 6.54 4.81
CA SER A 22 2.35 7.56 4.07
C SER A 22 3.49 8.12 4.92
N ASP A 23 3.21 8.41 6.19
CA ASP A 23 4.18 8.96 7.13
C ASP A 23 5.31 7.97 7.39
N LYS A 24 4.97 6.70 7.65
CA LYS A 24 5.97 5.64 7.90
C LYS A 24 6.80 5.32 6.66
N TYR A 25 6.17 5.24 5.48
CA TYR A 25 6.88 5.03 4.22
C TYR A 25 7.89 6.17 3.96
N GLN A 26 7.46 7.42 4.16
CA GLN A 26 8.34 8.59 4.02
C GLN A 26 9.50 8.57 5.02
N GLN A 27 9.24 8.16 6.26
CA GLN A 27 10.26 8.09 7.31
C GLN A 27 11.23 6.92 7.16
N TYR A 28 10.79 5.78 6.61
CA TYR A 28 11.59 4.56 6.55
C TYR A 28 11.12 3.57 5.46
N HIS A 29 11.81 3.55 4.32
CA HIS A 29 11.58 2.60 3.22
C HIS A 29 12.92 2.04 2.69
N PRO A 30 13.70 1.30 3.51
CA PRO A 30 14.90 0.66 2.99
C PRO A 30 14.54 -0.35 1.90
N GLU A 31 15.50 -0.64 1.03
CA GLU A 31 15.37 -1.73 0.07
C GLU A 31 15.07 -3.06 0.79
N GLY A 32 14.10 -3.81 0.27
CA GLY A 32 13.65 -5.09 0.86
C GLY A 32 12.54 -5.00 1.90
N LEU A 33 12.15 -3.81 2.37
CA LEU A 33 10.97 -3.63 3.22
C LEU A 33 9.72 -3.35 2.39
N ASN A 34 8.75 -4.25 2.44
CA ASN A 34 7.49 -4.18 1.71
C ASN A 34 6.39 -3.62 2.60
N TYR A 35 5.78 -2.52 2.15
CA TYR A 35 4.57 -1.99 2.76
C TYR A 35 3.33 -2.58 2.09
N HIS A 36 2.42 -3.15 2.88
CA HIS A 36 1.11 -3.62 2.46
C HIS A 36 0.04 -2.69 3.00
N PHE A 37 -1.02 -2.46 2.22
CA PHE A 37 -2.18 -1.70 2.69
C PHE A 37 -3.34 -2.64 2.97
N ILE A 38 -3.74 -2.76 4.23
CA ILE A 38 -4.73 -3.75 4.69
C ILE A 38 -6.03 -3.11 5.22
N GLY A 39 -6.03 -1.81 5.47
CA GLY A 39 -7.22 -1.09 5.92
C GLY A 39 -8.11 -0.62 4.78
N ARG A 40 -9.26 -0.01 5.10
CA ARG A 40 -10.17 0.53 4.09
C ARG A 40 -9.51 1.65 3.29
N LEU A 41 -9.47 1.54 1.95
CA LEU A 41 -8.89 2.55 1.06
C LEU A 41 -9.97 3.46 0.44
N PRO A 42 -10.11 4.73 0.87
CA PRO A 42 -10.99 5.67 0.18
C PRO A 42 -10.47 6.00 -1.22
N THR A 43 -11.34 6.03 -2.23
CA THR A 43 -10.94 6.29 -3.63
C THR A 43 -10.16 7.60 -3.81
N LYS A 44 -10.47 8.64 -3.02
CA LYS A 44 -9.75 9.93 -3.05
C LYS A 44 -8.31 9.87 -2.55
N LYS A 45 -7.94 8.80 -1.84
CA LYS A 45 -6.61 8.60 -1.24
C LYS A 45 -5.78 7.54 -1.96
N VAL A 46 -6.27 6.96 -3.06
CA VAL A 46 -5.58 5.91 -3.83
C VAL A 46 -4.17 6.34 -4.25
N ILE A 47 -4.01 7.60 -4.70
CA ILE A 47 -2.70 8.16 -5.10
C ILE A 47 -1.65 8.19 -3.98
N LYS A 48 -2.06 8.06 -2.71
CA LYS A 48 -1.11 7.99 -1.60
C LYS A 48 -0.54 6.59 -1.40
N VAL A 49 -1.18 5.55 -1.94
CA VAL A 49 -0.89 4.14 -1.65
C VAL A 49 -0.39 3.40 -2.88
N VAL A 50 -0.99 3.65 -4.05
CA VAL A 50 -0.56 3.04 -5.32
C VAL A 50 0.89 3.39 -5.63
N GLY A 51 1.65 2.42 -6.13
CA GLY A 51 3.08 2.55 -6.43
C GLY A 51 4.02 2.51 -5.22
N LYS A 52 3.48 2.68 -4.01
CA LYS A 52 4.22 2.58 -2.74
C LYS A 52 3.94 1.29 -2.01
N ALA A 53 2.72 0.78 -2.14
CA ALA A 53 2.32 -0.48 -1.52
C ALA A 53 2.73 -1.65 -2.42
N ARG A 54 3.41 -2.64 -1.84
CA ARG A 54 3.67 -3.92 -2.48
C ARG A 54 2.39 -4.65 -2.84
N LEU A 55 1.35 -4.56 -2.00
CA LEU A 55 0.04 -5.20 -2.21
C LEU A 55 -1.06 -4.44 -1.45
N ILE A 56 -2.19 -4.19 -2.11
CA ILE A 56 -3.38 -3.58 -1.50
C ILE A 56 -4.43 -4.68 -1.27
N HIS A 57 -4.71 -5.01 -0.02
CA HIS A 57 -5.54 -6.18 0.33
C HIS A 57 -7.04 -5.90 0.33
N SER A 58 -7.44 -4.64 0.42
CA SER A 58 -8.79 -4.21 0.81
C SER A 58 -9.65 -3.72 -0.36
N VAL A 59 -9.49 -4.32 -1.56
CA VAL A 59 -10.28 -3.91 -2.73
C VAL A 59 -11.64 -4.59 -2.72
N GLY A 60 -12.65 -3.91 -2.15
CA GLY A 60 -14.02 -4.42 -2.03
C GLY A 60 -15.01 -3.92 -3.10
N SER A 61 -14.58 -3.21 -4.14
CA SER A 61 -15.49 -2.74 -5.20
C SER A 61 -14.81 -2.47 -6.54
N ILE A 62 -15.57 -2.64 -7.63
CA ILE A 62 -15.13 -2.28 -8.99
C ILE A 62 -14.73 -0.81 -9.10
N LYS A 63 -15.45 0.08 -8.40
CA LYS A 63 -15.14 1.53 -8.39
C LYS A 63 -13.74 1.81 -7.83
N LEU A 64 -13.35 1.10 -6.76
CA LEU A 64 -12.03 1.23 -6.18
C LEU A 64 -10.97 0.62 -7.10
N ALA A 65 -11.22 -0.59 -7.64
CA ALA A 65 -10.31 -1.24 -8.59
C ALA A 65 -10.01 -0.35 -9.81
N LYS A 66 -11.03 0.23 -10.45
CA LYS A 66 -10.85 1.17 -11.58
C LYS A 66 -10.03 2.40 -11.21
N LYS A 67 -10.16 2.89 -9.98
CA LYS A 67 -9.38 4.05 -9.54
C LYS A 67 -7.92 3.68 -9.27
N ILE A 68 -7.66 2.48 -8.74
CA ILE A 68 -6.31 1.95 -8.58
C ILE A 68 -5.66 1.78 -9.94
N ASP A 69 -6.34 1.11 -10.88
CA ASP A 69 -5.89 0.90 -12.26
C ASP A 69 -5.53 2.21 -12.97
N PHE A 70 -6.43 3.21 -12.92
CA PHE A 70 -6.15 4.53 -13.47
C PHE A 70 -4.91 5.21 -12.86
N VAL A 71 -4.71 5.12 -11.55
CA VAL A 71 -3.52 5.74 -10.92
C VAL A 71 -2.25 4.97 -11.28
N ALA A 72 -2.33 3.64 -11.31
CA ALA A 72 -1.22 2.78 -11.68
C ALA A 72 -0.78 3.02 -13.14
N SER A 73 -1.73 3.23 -14.05
CA SER A 73 -1.42 3.53 -15.46
C SER A 73 -0.74 4.89 -15.65
N GLU A 74 -1.07 5.89 -14.83
CA GLU A 74 -0.40 7.21 -14.88
C GLU A 74 1.06 7.14 -14.40
N GLU A 75 1.40 6.13 -13.58
CA GLU A 75 2.76 5.88 -13.08
C GLU A 75 3.49 4.77 -13.88
N ASP A 76 2.89 4.24 -14.94
CA ASP A 76 3.39 3.12 -15.76
C ASP A 76 3.75 1.87 -14.93
N ILE A 77 2.91 1.54 -13.95
CA ILE A 77 3.07 0.37 -13.07
C ILE A 77 1.83 -0.53 -13.10
N CYS A 78 2.01 -1.78 -12.68
CA CYS A 78 0.91 -2.70 -12.37
C CYS A 78 0.82 -2.88 -10.85
N GLN A 79 -0.25 -2.36 -10.23
CA GLN A 79 -0.45 -2.48 -8.79
C GLN A 79 -1.10 -3.80 -8.44
N ASP A 80 -0.40 -4.63 -7.66
CA ASP A 80 -0.97 -5.86 -7.11
C ASP A 80 -2.07 -5.54 -6.07
N ILE A 81 -3.19 -6.28 -6.16
CA ILE A 81 -4.34 -6.15 -5.26
C ILE A 81 -4.87 -7.53 -4.84
N LEU A 82 -5.57 -7.58 -3.69
CA LEU A 82 -6.49 -8.66 -3.34
C LEU A 82 -7.94 -8.15 -3.31
N ILE A 83 -8.88 -9.05 -3.58
CA ILE A 83 -10.30 -8.78 -3.44
C ILE A 83 -10.73 -9.09 -2.00
N GLN A 84 -11.35 -8.10 -1.35
CA GLN A 84 -11.92 -8.28 -0.02
C GLN A 84 -13.35 -8.83 -0.16
N VAL A 85 -13.59 -10.02 0.40
CA VAL A 85 -14.88 -10.74 0.40
C VAL A 85 -15.57 -10.70 1.76
#